data_AF-A0A0N8K7Y9-F1
#
_entry.id   AF-A0A0N8K7Y9-F1
#
_cell.length_a   1.000
_cell.length_b   1.000
_cell.length_c   1.000
_cell.angle_alpha   90.00
_cell.angle_beta   90.00
_cell.angle_gamma   90.00
#
_symmetry.space_group_name_H-M   'P 1'
#
loop_
_entity.id
_entity.type
_entity.pdbx_description
1 polymer ?
#
loop_
_entity_poly.entity_id
_entity_poly.type
_entity_poly.pdbx_seq_one_letter_code
_entity_poly.pdbx_strand_id
1 'polypeptide(L)'
;MTFPRTRTGALALCTALVATPTLADVTTADVLANQQAYMGAMGITLVGALDGDVLRAPKLTGVLPMGVGGFEITGPDVTMISNGDGTVSITYPSPAKIAFSGYIQDVGEASATMTFTHDSYDITVSGNPGDVTYDTTVTNLGLGLDDWSATDVDSGAIDVTMDVNMTEWVSRTRIVEGNLIQVTSDSTIGTNTVDVSILMDGINSTTKQTTLPSVNQMELSLPTGGSNLMNLSQSLRDGLSVSLSNTADGNTSSTVTTMDGREVSSDESSTGAQSLSLSFDEAGLAMLAEAADFNMTMNDPMLFPGGISFGVAAMTADWLIPVNTKTEAQPFRAATSIEGLTVGDALWDMLDPAGELPRDPATIAFDLSGTGTLGMDLLDVMGLSMMAGPPPITVDQVTVDRLEVAAVGARATAEGAMTLNWADMMTWGGMPAPDGNVTVNVEGANALMDKLVAMGLLAPEDIMGAQMMMGMFAEPVGPDALRAEIEVTEGGSLFVNGQQLQ
;
A
#
# COMPACT_ATOMS: atom_id res chain seq x y z
N MET A 1 -94.57 27.27 33.68
CA MET A 1 -93.21 27.84 33.57
C MET A 1 -92.65 27.49 32.20
N THR A 2 -92.01 28.48 31.60
CA THR A 2 -91.47 28.68 30.25
C THR A 2 -90.41 27.66 29.76
N PHE A 3 -90.43 27.35 28.45
CA PHE A 3 -89.38 26.74 27.58
C PHE A 3 -88.10 27.63 27.47
N PRO A 4 -86.98 27.33 26.73
CA PRO A 4 -86.65 26.23 25.76
C PRO A 4 -85.19 25.64 25.73
N ARG A 5 -85.02 24.57 24.91
CA ARG A 5 -83.88 24.06 24.08
C ARG A 5 -82.43 24.62 24.17
N THR A 6 -81.45 23.70 24.14
CA THR A 6 -80.11 23.87 23.49
C THR A 6 -79.42 22.50 23.24
N ARG A 7 -79.30 22.07 21.97
CA ARG A 7 -78.05 21.94 21.16
C ARG A 7 -76.94 21.04 21.74
N THR A 8 -76.88 19.79 21.27
CA THR A 8 -75.71 18.90 21.41
C THR A 8 -74.75 19.18 20.25
N GLY A 9 -73.65 19.90 20.52
CA GLY A 9 -72.54 20.09 19.59
C GLY A 9 -71.50 19.01 19.79
N ALA A 10 -71.15 18.29 18.72
CA ALA A 10 -70.02 17.37 18.69
C ALA A 10 -68.71 18.18 18.66
N LEU A 11 -67.93 18.11 19.74
CA LEU A 11 -66.55 18.58 19.78
C LEU A 11 -65.66 17.45 19.23
N ALA A 12 -65.23 17.61 17.97
CA ALA A 12 -64.14 16.86 17.41
C ALA A 12 -62.83 17.32 18.08
N LEU A 13 -62.25 16.48 18.94
CA LEU A 13 -60.88 16.65 19.42
C LEU A 13 -59.93 16.31 18.27
N CYS A 14 -59.43 17.32 17.57
CA CYS A 14 -58.25 17.18 16.73
C CYS A 14 -57.02 17.11 17.64
N THR A 15 -56.63 15.90 18.07
CA THR A 15 -55.27 15.64 18.54
C THR A 15 -54.32 15.72 17.36
N ALA A 16 -53.79 16.92 17.10
CA ALA A 16 -52.57 17.06 16.32
C ALA A 16 -51.42 16.48 17.15
N LEU A 17 -51.01 15.24 16.85
CA LEU A 17 -49.68 14.77 17.21
C LEU A 17 -48.69 15.68 16.48
N VAL A 18 -48.09 16.61 17.22
CA VAL A 18 -46.87 17.28 16.78
C VAL A 18 -45.80 16.22 16.85
N ALA A 19 -45.50 15.58 15.71
CA ALA A 19 -44.26 14.85 15.55
C ALA A 19 -43.14 15.89 15.64
N THR A 20 -42.51 16.01 16.81
CA THR A 20 -41.25 16.73 16.93
C THR A 20 -40.26 16.03 16.00
N PRO A 21 -39.55 16.74 15.10
CA PRO A 21 -38.41 16.14 14.43
C PRO A 21 -37.48 15.64 15.54
N THR A 22 -37.19 14.35 15.57
CA THR A 22 -36.09 13.81 16.36
C THR A 22 -34.84 14.48 15.80
N LEU A 23 -34.34 15.50 16.51
CA LEU A 23 -33.02 16.04 16.25
C LEU A 23 -32.03 14.88 16.42
N ALA A 24 -31.09 14.77 15.48
CA ALA A 24 -30.07 13.75 15.53
C ALA A 24 -29.11 14.09 16.67
N ASP A 25 -29.32 13.46 17.82
CA ASP A 25 -28.59 13.74 19.05
C ASP A 25 -27.78 12.50 19.44
N VAL A 26 -26.46 12.65 19.50
CA VAL A 26 -25.52 11.62 19.97
C VAL A 26 -25.17 11.86 21.43
N THR A 27 -25.23 10.82 22.26
CA THR A 27 -24.77 10.87 23.66
C THR A 27 -23.34 10.32 23.80
N THR A 28 -22.65 10.63 24.90
CA THR A 28 -21.31 10.08 25.19
C THR A 28 -21.29 8.55 25.23
N ALA A 29 -22.40 7.93 25.67
CA ALA A 29 -22.57 6.49 25.66
C ALA A 29 -22.70 5.93 24.23
N ASP A 30 -23.43 6.63 23.35
CA ASP A 30 -23.54 6.23 21.93
C ASP A 30 -22.20 6.35 21.21
N VAL A 31 -21.42 7.40 21.51
CA VAL A 31 -20.05 7.56 20.95
C VAL A 31 -19.14 6.40 21.36
N LEU A 32 -19.13 6.04 22.65
CA LEU A 32 -18.31 4.92 23.13
C LEU A 32 -18.77 3.60 22.50
N ALA A 33 -20.07 3.36 22.43
CA ALA A 33 -20.64 2.16 21.81
C ALA A 33 -20.25 2.05 20.33
N ASN A 34 -20.29 3.17 19.58
CA ASN A 34 -19.90 3.21 18.18
C ASN A 34 -18.40 2.92 17.98
N GLN A 35 -17.53 3.50 18.82
CA GLN A 35 -16.10 3.19 18.81
C GLN A 35 -15.83 1.71 19.14
N GLN A 36 -16.56 1.15 20.11
CA GLN A 36 -16.47 -0.27 20.46
C GLN A 36 -16.94 -1.18 19.32
N ALA A 37 -18.04 -0.82 18.63
CA ALA A 37 -18.54 -1.57 17.49
C ALA A 37 -17.52 -1.60 16.34
N TYR A 38 -16.92 -0.45 16.02
CA TYR A 38 -15.88 -0.35 15.01
C TYR A 38 -14.62 -1.16 15.36
N MET A 39 -14.07 -0.97 16.57
CA MET A 39 -12.91 -1.75 17.04
C MET A 39 -13.21 -3.25 17.08
N GLY A 40 -14.41 -3.62 17.51
CA GLY A 40 -14.88 -5.00 17.57
C GLY A 40 -14.93 -5.66 16.19
N ALA A 41 -15.35 -4.94 15.16
CA ALA A 41 -15.34 -5.42 13.77
C ALA A 41 -13.93 -5.65 13.22
N MET A 42 -12.91 -5.01 13.81
CA MET A 42 -11.48 -5.26 13.52
C MET A 42 -10.89 -6.38 14.39
N GLY A 43 -11.67 -6.99 15.29
CA GLY A 43 -11.17 -7.99 16.24
C GLY A 43 -10.46 -7.39 17.47
N ILE A 44 -10.65 -6.09 17.73
CA ILE A 44 -10.06 -5.36 18.86
C ILE A 44 -11.14 -5.06 19.90
N THR A 45 -10.86 -5.31 21.17
CA THR A 45 -11.76 -4.98 22.26
C THR A 45 -11.35 -3.66 22.91
N LEU A 46 -12.24 -2.67 22.88
CA LEU A 46 -12.12 -1.42 23.64
C LEU A 46 -12.89 -1.49 24.96
N VAL A 47 -12.18 -1.33 26.08
CA VAL A 47 -12.77 -1.23 27.42
C VAL A 47 -12.45 0.14 28.03
N GLY A 48 -13.33 0.60 28.92
CA GLY A 48 -13.19 1.84 29.67
C GLY A 48 -14.47 2.11 30.46
N ALA A 49 -14.39 2.96 31.49
CA ALA A 49 -15.55 3.32 32.30
C ALA A 49 -15.90 4.80 32.11
N LEU A 50 -17.12 5.08 31.65
CA LEU A 50 -17.66 6.44 31.66
C LEU A 50 -18.00 6.84 33.10
N ASP A 51 -17.34 7.89 33.59
CA ASP A 51 -17.59 8.54 34.87
C ASP A 51 -17.90 10.02 34.62
N GLY A 52 -19.19 10.34 34.49
CA GLY A 52 -19.64 11.65 34.01
C GLY A 52 -19.16 11.93 32.58
N ASP A 53 -18.44 13.03 32.40
CA ASP A 53 -17.90 13.47 31.11
C ASP A 53 -16.48 12.94 30.86
N VAL A 54 -16.05 11.86 31.52
CA VAL A 54 -14.69 11.31 31.38
C VAL A 54 -14.74 9.81 31.15
N LEU A 55 -14.10 9.35 30.07
CA LEU A 55 -13.77 7.95 29.86
C LEU A 55 -12.48 7.62 30.62
N ARG A 56 -12.61 6.85 31.69
CA ARG A 56 -11.50 6.46 32.57
C ARG A 56 -10.83 5.18 32.09
N ALA A 57 -9.50 5.20 32.14
CA ALA A 57 -8.63 4.06 31.85
C ALA A 57 -9.00 3.31 30.55
N PRO A 58 -9.07 4.00 29.40
CA PRO A 58 -9.35 3.34 28.14
C PRO A 58 -8.22 2.37 27.79
N LYS A 59 -8.61 1.17 27.37
CA LYS A 59 -7.70 0.08 27.04
C LYS A 59 -8.20 -0.69 25.82
N LEU A 60 -7.31 -0.88 24.86
CA LEU A 60 -7.51 -1.71 23.68
C LEU A 60 -6.78 -3.03 23.89
N THR A 61 -7.41 -4.15 23.52
CA THR A 61 -6.78 -5.48 23.55
C THR A 61 -7.11 -6.24 22.28
N GLY A 62 -6.16 -7.02 21.79
CA GLY A 62 -6.34 -7.88 20.63
C GLY A 62 -5.57 -9.19 20.79
N VAL A 63 -6.06 -10.23 20.11
CA VAL A 63 -5.43 -11.56 20.08
C VAL A 63 -5.00 -11.84 18.65
N LEU A 64 -3.77 -12.31 18.49
CA LEU A 64 -3.25 -12.67 17.17
C LEU A 64 -3.94 -13.95 16.67
N PRO A 65 -4.01 -14.14 15.33
CA PRO A 65 -4.51 -15.39 14.74
C PRO A 65 -3.87 -16.62 15.38
N MET A 66 -4.63 -17.71 15.47
CA MET A 66 -4.19 -18.97 16.08
C MET A 66 -3.81 -18.87 17.58
N GLY A 67 -4.04 -17.72 18.23
CA GLY A 67 -3.73 -17.52 19.65
C GLY A 67 -2.22 -17.46 19.94
N VAL A 68 -1.39 -17.20 18.93
CA VAL A 68 0.08 -17.19 19.05
C VAL A 68 0.61 -15.97 19.82
N GLY A 69 -0.25 -15.02 20.17
CA GLY A 69 0.14 -13.82 20.86
C GLY A 69 -1.04 -12.89 21.10
N GLY A 70 -0.75 -11.75 21.70
CA GLY A 70 -1.74 -10.71 21.95
C GLY A 70 -1.05 -9.39 22.22
N PHE A 71 -1.84 -8.33 22.17
CA PHE A 71 -1.37 -6.98 22.46
C PHE A 71 -2.39 -6.21 23.30
N GLU A 72 -1.88 -5.19 23.97
CA GLU A 72 -2.62 -4.27 24.80
C GLU A 72 -2.09 -2.85 24.59
N ILE A 73 -3.02 -1.90 24.50
CA ILE A 73 -2.71 -0.46 24.45
C ILE A 73 -3.52 0.21 25.54
N THR A 74 -2.86 0.91 26.45
CA THR A 74 -3.50 1.69 27.52
C THR A 74 -3.31 3.17 27.25
N GLY A 75 -4.42 3.90 27.15
CA GLY A 75 -4.44 5.35 26.91
C GLY A 75 -4.66 6.17 28.18
N PRO A 76 -4.52 7.51 28.09
CA PRO A 76 -4.87 8.41 29.18
C PRO A 76 -6.39 8.45 29.38
N ASP A 77 -6.84 9.03 30.50
CA ASP A 77 -8.25 9.41 30.63
C ASP A 77 -8.63 10.43 29.54
N VAL A 78 -9.81 10.25 28.94
CA VAL A 78 -10.30 11.07 27.83
C VAL A 78 -11.53 11.85 28.28
N THR A 79 -11.57 13.15 28.00
CA THR A 79 -12.74 13.96 28.30
C THR A 79 -13.74 13.86 27.15
N MET A 80 -15.00 13.52 27.46
CA MET A 80 -16.12 13.39 26.54
C MET A 80 -17.30 14.20 27.07
N ILE A 81 -17.48 15.41 26.57
CA ILE A 81 -18.50 16.36 27.06
C ILE A 81 -19.67 16.40 26.10
N SER A 82 -20.90 16.22 26.61
CA SER A 82 -22.11 16.51 25.82
C SER A 82 -22.36 18.02 25.78
N ASN A 83 -22.49 18.58 24.58
CA ASN A 83 -22.61 20.03 24.39
C ASN A 83 -24.05 20.56 24.57
N GLY A 84 -25.03 19.67 24.75
CA GLY A 84 -26.45 20.02 24.92
C GLY A 84 -27.16 20.45 23.63
N ASP A 85 -26.46 20.42 22.49
CA ASP A 85 -26.98 20.71 21.15
C ASP A 85 -27.07 19.47 20.24
N GLY A 86 -26.95 18.28 20.83
CA GLY A 86 -26.93 17.00 20.12
C GLY A 86 -25.52 16.53 19.72
N THR A 87 -24.47 17.28 20.06
CA THR A 87 -23.07 16.90 19.79
C THR A 87 -22.29 16.52 21.06
N VAL A 88 -21.18 15.82 20.88
CA VAL A 88 -20.20 15.47 21.93
C VAL A 88 -18.82 15.98 21.53
N SER A 89 -18.13 16.67 22.43
CA SER A 89 -16.73 17.05 22.26
C SER A 89 -15.82 16.05 22.97
N ILE A 90 -14.79 15.56 22.27
CA ILE A 90 -13.74 14.70 22.84
C ILE A 90 -12.42 15.47 22.83
N THR A 91 -11.72 15.48 23.96
CA THR A 91 -10.38 16.05 24.08
C THR A 91 -9.42 15.11 24.81
N TYR A 92 -8.18 15.13 24.37
CA TYR A 92 -7.08 14.37 24.95
C TYR A 92 -6.19 15.28 25.80
N PRO A 93 -5.60 14.78 26.89
CA PRO A 93 -4.65 15.55 27.68
C PRO A 93 -3.30 15.70 26.96
N SER A 94 -2.61 16.81 27.22
CA SER A 94 -1.26 17.10 26.71
C SER A 94 -0.38 17.62 27.86
N PRO A 95 0.76 16.98 28.18
CA PRO A 95 1.22 15.70 27.64
C PRO A 95 0.35 14.52 28.12
N ALA A 96 0.26 13.48 27.29
CA ALA A 96 -0.32 12.18 27.62
C ALA A 96 0.71 11.07 27.47
N LYS A 97 0.54 9.97 28.21
CA LYS A 97 1.31 8.74 28.00
C LYS A 97 0.42 7.65 27.44
N ILE A 98 0.92 6.94 26.44
CA ILE A 98 0.31 5.73 25.89
C ILE A 98 1.27 4.58 26.11
N ALA A 99 0.79 3.52 26.75
CA ALA A 99 1.57 2.32 27.00
C ALA A 99 1.13 1.21 26.05
N PHE A 100 2.10 0.61 25.39
CA PHE A 100 1.95 -0.56 24.52
C PHE A 100 2.59 -1.75 25.21
N SER A 101 1.92 -2.90 25.18
CA SER A 101 2.53 -4.17 25.57
C SER A 101 2.00 -5.29 24.69
N GLY A 102 2.79 -6.35 24.54
CA GLY A 102 2.39 -7.51 23.77
C GLY A 102 3.33 -8.67 23.99
N TYR A 103 2.90 -9.83 23.51
CA TYR A 103 3.70 -11.04 23.56
C TYR A 103 3.45 -11.90 22.33
N ILE A 104 4.47 -12.67 21.96
CA ILE A 104 4.39 -13.71 20.93
C ILE A 104 4.98 -14.98 21.53
N GLN A 105 4.26 -16.10 21.38
CA GLN A 105 4.72 -17.43 21.79
C GLN A 105 6.09 -17.73 21.18
N ASP A 106 6.97 -18.35 21.97
CA ASP A 106 8.35 -18.72 21.59
C ASP A 106 9.30 -17.55 21.25
N VAL A 107 8.82 -16.30 21.29
CA VAL A 107 9.64 -15.08 21.12
C VAL A 107 9.78 -14.32 22.43
N GLY A 108 8.66 -14.07 23.12
CA GLY A 108 8.65 -13.36 24.40
C GLY A 108 7.74 -12.13 24.41
N GLU A 109 7.92 -11.30 25.44
CA GLU A 109 7.16 -10.08 25.69
C GLU A 109 7.94 -8.84 25.23
N ALA A 110 7.20 -7.80 24.83
CA ALA A 110 7.72 -6.47 24.56
C ALA A 110 6.75 -5.39 25.06
N SER A 111 7.28 -4.24 25.46
CA SER A 111 6.49 -3.07 25.84
C SER A 111 7.20 -1.78 25.49
N ALA A 112 6.42 -0.73 25.25
CA ALA A 112 6.90 0.62 25.03
C ALA A 112 5.95 1.64 25.65
N THR A 113 6.47 2.73 26.18
CA THR A 113 5.69 3.89 26.60
C THR A 113 6.05 5.06 25.69
N MET A 114 5.03 5.71 25.14
CA MET A 114 5.19 6.89 24.31
C MET A 114 4.54 8.10 24.98
N THR A 115 5.19 9.26 24.89
CA THR A 115 4.59 10.54 25.24
C THR A 115 3.98 11.18 24.00
N PHE A 116 2.73 11.63 24.12
CA PHE A 116 1.98 12.39 23.14
C PHE A 116 1.87 13.84 23.62
N THR A 117 2.19 14.80 22.76
CA THR A 117 1.98 16.24 23.01
C THR A 117 1.24 16.86 21.83
N HIS A 118 0.43 17.87 22.10
CA HIS A 118 -0.22 18.67 21.07
C HIS A 118 -0.58 20.06 21.61
N ASP A 119 -0.77 21.02 20.70
CA ASP A 119 -1.33 22.33 21.02
C ASP A 119 -2.87 22.27 21.05
N SER A 120 -3.47 21.49 20.14
CA SER A 120 -4.90 21.22 20.07
C SER A 120 -5.12 19.79 19.55
N TYR A 121 -6.09 19.10 20.15
CA TYR A 121 -6.61 17.82 19.70
C TYR A 121 -8.09 17.80 20.07
N ASP A 122 -8.88 18.33 19.16
CA ASP A 122 -10.31 18.55 19.33
C ASP A 122 -11.08 17.65 18.35
N ILE A 123 -11.98 16.83 18.89
CA ILE A 123 -12.91 16.04 18.09
C ILE A 123 -14.33 16.49 18.42
N THR A 124 -15.08 16.88 17.40
CA THR A 124 -16.52 17.12 17.50
C THR A 124 -17.27 15.95 16.90
N VAL A 125 -18.13 15.34 17.70
CA VAL A 125 -18.90 14.16 17.32
C VAL A 125 -20.37 14.54 17.16
N SER A 126 -20.96 14.15 16.03
CA SER A 126 -22.34 14.47 15.66
C SER A 126 -23.02 13.28 14.97
N GLY A 127 -24.34 13.29 14.88
CA GLY A 127 -25.11 12.26 14.19
C GLY A 127 -26.14 11.57 15.07
N ASN A 128 -26.47 10.32 14.74
CA ASN A 128 -27.43 9.50 15.47
C ASN A 128 -26.71 8.30 16.11
N PRO A 129 -27.30 7.64 17.11
CA PRO A 129 -26.83 6.33 17.55
C PRO A 129 -26.73 5.36 16.36
N GLY A 130 -25.56 4.77 16.15
CA GLY A 130 -25.26 3.89 15.01
C GLY A 130 -24.91 4.58 13.69
N ASP A 131 -24.91 5.91 13.61
CA ASP A 131 -24.46 6.68 12.44
C ASP A 131 -23.79 7.97 12.92
N VAL A 132 -22.50 7.86 13.18
CA VAL A 132 -21.73 8.85 13.93
C VAL A 132 -20.64 9.45 13.05
N THR A 133 -20.54 10.78 13.05
CA THR A 133 -19.48 11.52 12.36
C THR A 133 -18.55 12.18 13.36
N TYR A 134 -17.25 12.02 13.16
CA TYR A 134 -16.15 12.56 13.92
C TYR A 134 -15.42 13.59 13.06
N ASP A 135 -15.55 14.87 13.39
CA ASP A 135 -14.76 15.96 12.82
C ASP A 135 -13.56 16.22 13.74
N THR A 136 -12.35 15.90 13.28
CA THR A 136 -11.11 15.94 14.06
C THR A 136 -10.21 17.07 13.57
N THR A 137 -9.63 17.83 14.49
CA THR A 137 -8.56 18.79 14.23
C THR A 137 -7.45 18.62 15.26
N VAL A 138 -6.22 18.44 14.79
CA VAL A 138 -5.01 18.31 15.61
C VAL A 138 -3.96 19.27 15.09
N THR A 139 -3.27 19.97 15.98
CA THR A 139 -2.15 20.85 15.65
C THR A 139 -0.92 20.56 16.49
N ASN A 140 0.24 20.62 15.83
CA ASN A 140 1.55 20.38 16.43
C ASN A 140 1.60 19.10 17.27
N LEU A 141 1.20 17.98 16.65
CA LEU A 141 1.24 16.68 17.31
C LEU A 141 2.69 16.18 17.40
N GLY A 142 3.20 16.04 18.62
CA GLY A 142 4.50 15.48 18.94
C GLY A 142 4.38 14.09 19.53
N LEU A 143 5.20 13.15 19.06
CA LEU A 143 5.34 11.79 19.60
C LEU A 143 6.79 11.57 20.05
N GLY A 144 6.97 11.16 21.29
CA GLY A 144 8.25 10.79 21.87
C GLY A 144 8.25 9.36 22.39
N LEU A 145 9.35 8.63 22.23
CA LEU A 145 9.57 7.36 22.93
C LEU A 145 10.13 7.64 24.33
N ASP A 146 9.44 7.20 25.38
CA ASP A 146 9.90 7.38 26.77
C ASP A 146 10.74 6.21 27.27
N ASP A 147 10.21 4.99 27.10
CA ASP A 147 10.77 3.76 27.66
C ASP A 147 10.36 2.57 26.79
N TRP A 148 11.21 1.55 26.73
CA TRP A 148 10.89 0.32 26.04
C TRP A 148 11.69 -0.86 26.62
N SER A 149 11.13 -2.05 26.45
CA SER A 149 11.77 -3.30 26.84
C SER A 149 11.30 -4.44 25.94
N ALA A 150 12.20 -5.39 25.68
CA ALA A 150 11.87 -6.63 25.00
C ALA A 150 12.61 -7.81 25.66
N THR A 151 12.05 -8.99 25.55
CA THR A 151 12.68 -10.23 26.03
C THR A 151 14.02 -10.45 25.31
N ASP A 152 15.03 -10.88 26.06
CA ASP A 152 16.39 -11.12 25.56
C ASP A 152 17.11 -9.92 24.91
N VAL A 153 16.61 -8.70 25.14
CA VAL A 153 17.26 -7.45 24.74
C VAL A 153 17.54 -6.59 25.96
N ASP A 154 18.81 -6.23 26.18
CA ASP A 154 19.17 -5.24 27.19
C ASP A 154 18.89 -3.84 26.62
N SER A 155 17.70 -3.29 26.90
CA SER A 155 17.34 -1.94 26.45
C SER A 155 18.25 -0.84 27.02
N GLY A 156 19.00 -1.11 28.11
CA GLY A 156 20.02 -0.19 28.62
C GLY A 156 21.30 -0.14 27.77
N ALA A 157 21.50 -1.12 26.87
CA ALA A 157 22.62 -1.16 25.94
C ALA A 157 22.34 -0.45 24.60
N ILE A 158 21.08 -0.10 24.34
CA ILE A 158 20.63 0.56 23.11
C ILE A 158 19.84 1.80 23.48
N ASP A 159 20.44 2.97 23.26
CA ASP A 159 19.75 4.25 23.46
C ASP A 159 19.00 4.62 22.18
N VAL A 160 17.68 4.71 22.26
CA VAL A 160 16.79 5.03 21.15
C VAL A 160 16.02 6.29 21.48
N THR A 161 16.22 7.34 20.69
CA THR A 161 15.41 8.54 20.73
C THR A 161 14.57 8.61 19.46
N MET A 162 13.28 8.87 19.59
CA MET A 162 12.39 9.09 18.47
C MET A 162 11.51 10.29 18.78
N ASP A 163 11.53 11.27 17.87
CA ASP A 163 10.70 12.46 17.91
C ASP A 163 9.97 12.57 16.57
N VAL A 164 8.65 12.45 16.60
CA VAL A 164 7.79 12.67 15.43
C VAL A 164 6.98 13.93 15.66
N ASN A 165 6.96 14.83 14.69
CA ASN A 165 6.16 16.05 14.76
C ASN A 165 5.29 16.17 13.50
N MET A 166 4.00 16.37 13.69
CA MET A 166 3.03 16.60 12.62
C MET A 166 2.38 17.96 12.83
N THR A 167 2.48 18.85 11.84
CA THR A 167 2.04 20.24 11.99
C THR A 167 0.52 20.36 12.14
N GLU A 168 -0.21 19.57 11.37
CA GLU A 168 -1.67 19.62 11.30
C GLU A 168 -2.23 18.27 10.87
N TRP A 169 -3.38 17.89 11.42
CA TRP A 169 -4.22 16.84 10.89
C TRP A 169 -5.68 17.24 11.02
N VAL A 170 -6.37 17.30 9.89
CA VAL A 170 -7.81 17.54 9.83
C VAL A 170 -8.45 16.32 9.20
N SER A 171 -9.46 15.74 9.84
CA SER A 171 -10.20 14.63 9.26
C SER A 171 -11.69 14.73 9.54
N ARG A 172 -12.46 14.10 8.65
CA ARG A 172 -13.87 13.81 8.84
C ARG A 172 -14.06 12.32 8.64
N THR A 173 -14.35 11.61 9.72
CA THR A 173 -14.61 10.16 9.70
C THR A 173 -16.07 9.91 10.04
N ARG A 174 -16.78 9.09 9.26
CA ARG A 174 -18.15 8.66 9.55
C ARG A 174 -18.18 7.15 9.71
N ILE A 175 -18.80 6.68 10.78
CA ILE A 175 -18.94 5.27 11.13
C ILE A 175 -20.43 4.96 11.19
N VAL A 176 -20.87 4.04 10.33
CA VAL A 176 -22.26 3.59 10.25
C VAL A 176 -22.34 2.11 10.65
N GLU A 177 -23.14 1.84 11.66
CA GLU A 177 -23.47 0.50 12.13
C GLU A 177 -24.64 -0.07 11.32
N GLY A 178 -24.55 -1.34 10.97
CA GLY A 178 -25.58 -2.06 10.22
C GLY A 178 -25.30 -3.56 10.22
N ASN A 179 -25.56 -4.24 9.11
CA ASN A 179 -25.05 -5.61 8.90
C ASN A 179 -23.51 -5.61 8.71
N LEU A 180 -22.98 -4.47 8.29
CA LEU A 180 -21.56 -4.16 8.15
C LEU A 180 -21.31 -2.87 8.93
N ILE A 181 -20.11 -2.73 9.50
CA ILE A 181 -19.60 -1.44 9.96
C ILE A 181 -18.97 -0.76 8.75
N GLN A 182 -19.58 0.34 8.31
CA GLN A 182 -19.04 1.15 7.23
C GLN A 182 -18.28 2.33 7.81
N VAL A 183 -17.06 2.56 7.33
CA VAL A 183 -16.23 3.70 7.74
C VAL A 183 -15.80 4.47 6.51
N THR A 184 -16.15 5.74 6.42
CA THR A 184 -15.64 6.64 5.39
C THR A 184 -14.84 7.74 6.05
N SER A 185 -13.64 8.03 5.57
CA SER A 185 -12.77 9.04 6.14
C SER A 185 -12.07 9.85 5.06
N ASP A 186 -12.21 11.16 5.11
CA ASP A 186 -11.38 12.11 4.36
C ASP A 186 -10.44 12.80 5.34
N SER A 187 -9.17 12.97 4.98
CA SER A 187 -8.22 13.69 5.83
C SER A 187 -7.14 14.41 5.06
N THR A 188 -6.67 15.51 5.64
CA THR A 188 -5.48 16.25 5.22
C THR A 188 -4.47 16.22 6.35
N ILE A 189 -3.24 15.87 6.03
CA ILE A 189 -2.12 15.84 6.96
C ILE A 189 -1.11 16.89 6.49
N GLY A 190 -0.69 17.77 7.40
CA GLY A 190 0.35 18.76 7.14
C GLY A 190 1.74 18.13 7.06
N THR A 191 2.78 18.96 7.15
CA THR A 191 4.16 18.46 7.17
C THR A 191 4.38 17.55 8.38
N ASN A 192 5.01 16.40 8.15
CA ASN A 192 5.46 15.49 9.19
C ASN A 192 6.99 15.45 9.18
N THR A 193 7.62 15.62 10.34
CA THR A 193 9.06 15.42 10.52
C THR A 193 9.31 14.29 11.51
N VAL A 194 10.21 13.38 11.16
CA VAL A 194 10.66 12.28 12.02
C VAL A 194 12.15 12.45 12.26
N ASP A 195 12.56 12.51 13.53
CA ASP A 195 13.94 12.46 13.95
C ASP A 195 14.13 11.20 14.81
N VAL A 196 14.97 10.27 14.36
CA VAL A 196 15.30 9.04 15.10
C VAL A 196 16.80 8.98 15.31
N SER A 197 17.25 8.65 16.52
CA SER A 197 18.64 8.28 16.78
C SER A 197 18.71 6.96 17.51
N ILE A 198 19.64 6.11 17.09
CA ILE A 198 19.92 4.81 17.69
C ILE A 198 21.41 4.76 17.99
N LEU A 199 21.75 4.64 19.27
CA LEU A 199 23.11 4.52 19.77
C LEU A 199 23.31 3.15 20.42
N MET A 200 24.28 2.38 19.90
CA MET A 200 24.66 1.08 20.42
C MET A 200 26.16 0.87 20.22
N ASP A 201 26.88 0.49 21.28
CA ASP A 201 28.31 0.13 21.23
C ASP A 201 29.22 1.15 20.49
N GLY A 202 28.97 2.45 20.65
CA GLY A 202 29.75 3.53 20.01
C GLY A 202 29.38 3.81 18.56
N ILE A 203 28.41 3.07 18.00
CA ILE A 203 27.77 3.35 16.71
C ILE A 203 26.51 4.18 16.97
N ASN A 204 26.43 5.36 16.34
CA ASN A 204 25.24 6.21 16.39
C ASN A 204 24.70 6.42 14.97
N SER A 205 23.46 5.99 14.73
CA SER A 205 22.73 6.25 13.49
C SER A 205 21.61 7.25 13.75
N THR A 206 21.64 8.38 13.06
CA THR A 206 20.59 9.40 13.13
C THR A 206 19.89 9.50 11.79
N THR A 207 18.57 9.34 11.79
CA THR A 207 17.69 9.50 10.62
C THR A 207 16.83 10.74 10.82
N LYS A 208 16.73 11.57 9.78
CA LYS A 208 15.81 12.71 9.69
C LYS A 208 14.97 12.56 8.45
N GLN A 209 13.65 12.58 8.61
CA GLN A 209 12.72 12.51 7.49
C GLN A 209 11.74 13.68 7.56
N THR A 210 11.41 14.25 6.40
CA THR A 210 10.33 15.22 6.24
C THR A 210 9.39 14.72 5.17
N THR A 211 8.13 14.51 5.52
CA THR A 211 7.05 14.21 4.57
C THR A 211 6.22 15.47 4.39
N LEU A 212 6.04 15.88 3.14
CA LEU A 212 5.24 17.05 2.79
C LEU A 212 3.74 16.76 2.96
N PRO A 213 2.86 17.79 2.88
CA PRO A 213 1.43 17.59 3.08
C PRO A 213 0.84 16.49 2.19
N SER A 214 -0.18 15.82 2.72
CA SER A 214 -0.89 14.76 2.02
C SER A 214 -2.41 14.84 2.21
N VAL A 215 -3.13 14.29 1.24
CA VAL A 215 -4.57 14.09 1.28
C VAL A 215 -4.82 12.58 1.26
N ASN A 216 -5.70 12.10 2.13
CA ASN A 216 -6.02 10.69 2.27
C ASN A 216 -7.53 10.51 2.25
N GLN A 217 -8.00 9.51 1.54
CA GLN A 217 -9.39 9.04 1.61
C GLN A 217 -9.39 7.56 1.91
N MET A 218 -10.32 7.13 2.75
CA MET A 218 -10.46 5.75 3.16
C MET A 218 -11.94 5.38 3.19
N GLU A 219 -12.26 4.22 2.67
CA GLU A 219 -13.56 3.57 2.83
C GLU A 219 -13.33 2.12 3.28
N LEU A 220 -13.94 1.74 4.38
CA LEU A 220 -13.90 0.40 4.93
C LEU A 220 -15.33 -0.12 5.06
N SER A 221 -15.52 -1.40 4.77
CA SER A 221 -16.71 -2.14 5.13
C SER A 221 -16.26 -3.38 5.90
N LEU A 222 -16.70 -3.53 7.15
CA LEU A 222 -16.26 -4.59 8.05
C LEU A 222 -17.44 -5.43 8.52
N PRO A 223 -17.37 -6.78 8.46
CA PRO A 223 -18.38 -7.63 9.08
C PRO A 223 -18.51 -7.39 10.59
N THR A 224 -19.74 -7.26 11.11
CA THR A 224 -20.02 -6.93 12.53
C THR A 224 -19.61 -8.00 13.54
N GLY A 225 -19.19 -9.18 13.08
CA GLY A 225 -18.65 -10.26 13.92
C GLY A 225 -17.12 -10.40 13.86
N GLY A 226 -16.43 -9.48 13.18
CA GLY A 226 -15.03 -9.63 12.81
C GLY A 226 -14.85 -10.41 11.51
N SER A 227 -13.65 -10.32 10.95
CA SER A 227 -13.25 -11.08 9.77
C SER A 227 -12.41 -12.30 10.17
N ASN A 228 -12.60 -13.42 9.49
CA ASN A 228 -11.75 -14.59 9.70
C ASN A 228 -10.44 -14.39 8.95
N LEU A 229 -9.37 -14.04 9.66
CA LEU A 229 -8.05 -13.81 9.06
C LEU A 229 -7.44 -15.07 8.40
N MET A 230 -7.92 -16.27 8.75
CA MET A 230 -7.50 -17.52 8.09
C MET A 230 -8.31 -17.85 6.83
N ASN A 231 -9.42 -17.14 6.61
CA ASN A 231 -10.25 -17.26 5.42
C ASN A 231 -10.88 -15.88 5.09
N LEU A 232 -10.03 -14.99 4.58
CA LEU A 232 -10.47 -13.66 4.17
C LEU A 232 -11.36 -13.73 2.94
N SER A 233 -11.21 -14.75 2.09
CA SER A 233 -12.08 -14.98 0.93
C SER A 233 -13.56 -15.01 1.29
N GLN A 234 -13.90 -15.70 2.37
CA GLN A 234 -15.28 -15.70 2.89
C GLN A 234 -15.67 -14.33 3.43
N SER A 235 -14.77 -13.66 4.15
CA SER A 235 -15.04 -12.32 4.71
C SER A 235 -15.30 -11.30 3.60
N LEU A 236 -14.58 -11.37 2.47
CA LEU A 236 -14.80 -10.55 1.27
C LEU A 236 -16.19 -10.79 0.67
N ARG A 237 -16.62 -12.05 0.55
CA ARG A 237 -17.98 -12.41 0.13
C ARG A 237 -19.06 -11.94 1.10
N ASP A 238 -18.72 -11.84 2.38
CA ASP A 238 -19.60 -11.33 3.43
C ASP A 238 -19.65 -9.78 3.45
N GLY A 239 -18.92 -9.10 2.56
CA GLY A 239 -18.94 -7.65 2.40
C GLY A 239 -17.76 -6.91 3.03
N LEU A 240 -16.69 -7.62 3.43
CA LEU A 240 -15.41 -6.99 3.75
C LEU A 240 -14.89 -6.24 2.51
N SER A 241 -14.61 -4.95 2.66
CA SER A 241 -13.93 -4.18 1.62
C SER A 241 -13.04 -3.10 2.23
N VAL A 242 -11.96 -2.79 1.52
CA VAL A 242 -11.02 -1.72 1.86
C VAL A 242 -10.76 -0.91 0.59
N SER A 243 -10.90 0.39 0.67
CA SER A 243 -10.47 1.34 -0.34
C SER A 243 -9.66 2.44 0.33
N LEU A 244 -8.48 2.72 -0.20
CA LEU A 244 -7.56 3.75 0.26
C LEU A 244 -7.09 4.54 -0.95
N SER A 245 -7.14 5.86 -0.87
CA SER A 245 -6.41 6.73 -1.77
C SER A 245 -5.56 7.71 -0.97
N ASN A 246 -4.36 7.99 -1.47
CA ASN A 246 -3.44 8.96 -0.91
C ASN A 246 -2.77 9.74 -2.04
N THR A 247 -2.57 11.04 -1.81
CA THR A 247 -1.66 11.87 -2.60
C THR A 247 -0.74 12.62 -1.64
N ALA A 248 0.55 12.68 -1.95
CA ALA A 248 1.52 13.44 -1.17
C ALA A 248 2.43 14.26 -2.09
N ASP A 249 2.87 15.43 -1.62
CA ASP A 249 3.73 16.31 -2.41
C ASP A 249 5.19 15.84 -2.48
N GLY A 250 5.57 14.86 -1.65
CA GLY A 250 6.87 14.23 -1.63
C GLY A 250 7.45 14.04 -0.24
N ASN A 251 8.64 13.45 -0.18
CA ASN A 251 9.37 13.27 1.07
C ASN A 251 10.87 13.46 0.86
N THR A 252 11.57 13.79 1.93
CA THR A 252 13.03 13.74 2.02
C THR A 252 13.42 12.94 3.25
N SER A 253 14.52 12.18 3.14
CA SER A 253 15.11 11.45 4.26
C SER A 253 16.63 11.53 4.19
N SER A 254 17.27 11.65 5.34
CA SER A 254 18.72 11.62 5.49
C SER A 254 19.08 10.78 6.70
N THR A 255 19.97 9.81 6.51
CA THR A 255 20.53 8.98 7.57
C THR A 255 22.02 9.18 7.61
N VAL A 256 22.57 9.39 8.81
CA VAL A 256 24.02 9.47 9.03
C VAL A 256 24.39 8.49 10.11
N THR A 257 25.33 7.59 9.81
CA THR A 257 25.89 6.66 10.79
C THR A 257 27.32 7.08 11.13
N THR A 258 27.61 7.14 12.42
CA THR A 258 28.93 7.44 12.96
C THR A 258 29.41 6.29 13.84
N MET A 259 30.72 6.05 13.83
CA MET A 259 31.40 5.13 14.75
C MET A 259 32.48 5.92 15.49
N ASP A 260 32.42 5.93 16.82
CA ASP A 260 33.33 6.71 17.68
C ASP A 260 33.40 8.21 17.27
N GLY A 261 32.26 8.76 16.85
CA GLY A 261 32.12 10.16 16.43
C GLY A 261 32.68 10.49 15.04
N ARG A 262 33.08 9.49 14.24
CA ARG A 262 33.44 9.67 12.83
C ARG A 262 32.33 9.12 11.94
N GLU A 263 31.92 9.88 10.93
CA GLU A 263 31.00 9.38 9.91
C GLU A 263 31.60 8.16 9.20
N VAL A 264 30.82 7.09 9.13
CA VAL A 264 31.16 5.86 8.41
C VAL A 264 30.24 5.65 7.22
N SER A 265 28.99 6.11 7.29
CA SER A 265 28.09 6.13 6.15
C SER A 265 27.07 7.27 6.25
N SER A 266 26.58 7.69 5.09
CA SER A 266 25.44 8.58 4.96
C SER A 266 24.57 8.21 3.76
N ASP A 267 23.27 8.37 3.91
CA ASP A 267 22.27 8.10 2.88
C ASP A 267 21.30 9.28 2.83
N GLU A 268 21.02 9.78 1.63
CA GLU A 268 20.02 10.81 1.39
C GLU A 268 19.08 10.32 0.31
N SER A 269 17.78 10.53 0.52
CA SER A 269 16.77 10.22 -0.49
C SER A 269 15.72 11.32 -0.56
N SER A 270 15.15 11.51 -1.73
CA SER A 270 14.01 12.38 -1.94
C SER A 270 13.05 11.83 -2.98
N THR A 271 11.81 12.27 -2.90
CA THR A 271 10.76 12.00 -3.87
C THR A 271 9.95 13.25 -4.14
N GLY A 272 9.50 13.43 -5.37
CA GLY A 272 8.49 14.41 -5.74
C GLY A 272 7.08 13.91 -5.40
N ALA A 273 6.09 14.40 -6.16
CA ALA A 273 4.69 14.04 -5.95
C ALA A 273 4.45 12.52 -6.07
N GLN A 274 3.54 12.02 -5.25
CA GLN A 274 3.18 10.62 -5.15
C GLN A 274 1.67 10.46 -5.10
N SER A 275 1.16 9.38 -5.67
CA SER A 275 -0.21 8.94 -5.48
C SER A 275 -0.28 7.43 -5.30
N LEU A 276 -1.24 6.99 -4.50
CA LEU A 276 -1.59 5.60 -4.29
C LEU A 276 -3.13 5.50 -4.28
N SER A 277 -3.66 4.53 -5.00
CA SER A 277 -5.03 4.06 -4.87
C SER A 277 -4.98 2.54 -4.70
N LEU A 278 -5.64 2.04 -3.68
CA LEU A 278 -5.71 0.63 -3.33
C LEU A 278 -7.18 0.28 -3.10
N SER A 279 -7.68 -0.76 -3.76
CA SER A 279 -8.95 -1.37 -3.42
C SER A 279 -8.79 -2.86 -3.21
N PHE A 280 -9.49 -3.38 -2.22
CA PHE A 280 -9.48 -4.78 -1.86
C PHE A 280 -10.89 -5.20 -1.43
N ASP A 281 -11.54 -5.99 -2.28
CA ASP A 281 -12.92 -6.43 -2.12
C ASP A 281 -13.15 -7.82 -2.74
N GLU A 282 -14.40 -8.25 -2.90
CA GLU A 282 -14.74 -9.55 -3.49
C GLU A 282 -14.17 -9.74 -4.92
N ALA A 283 -14.02 -8.66 -5.69
CA ALA A 283 -13.48 -8.72 -7.04
C ALA A 283 -11.97 -8.99 -7.04
N GLY A 284 -11.24 -8.51 -6.04
CA GLY A 284 -9.81 -8.72 -5.94
C GLY A 284 -9.07 -7.57 -5.29
N LEU A 285 -7.76 -7.57 -5.53
CA LEU A 285 -6.86 -6.46 -5.23
C LEU A 285 -6.70 -5.61 -6.49
N ALA A 286 -6.97 -4.31 -6.39
CA ALA A 286 -6.54 -3.34 -7.38
C ALA A 286 -5.61 -2.32 -6.74
N MET A 287 -4.52 -1.96 -7.42
CA MET A 287 -3.56 -0.98 -6.95
C MET A 287 -3.10 -0.12 -8.12
N LEU A 288 -3.15 1.19 -7.96
CA LEU A 288 -2.54 2.17 -8.85
C LEU A 288 -1.60 3.04 -8.01
N ALA A 289 -0.33 3.07 -8.36
CA ALA A 289 0.67 3.88 -7.68
C ALA A 289 1.52 4.64 -8.70
N GLU A 290 1.80 5.90 -8.39
CA GLU A 290 2.66 6.78 -9.17
C GLU A 290 3.60 7.53 -8.23
N ALA A 291 4.87 7.63 -8.60
CA ALA A 291 5.84 8.44 -7.88
C ALA A 291 6.78 9.13 -8.87
N ALA A 292 7.05 10.40 -8.63
CA ALA A 292 7.93 11.22 -9.46
C ALA A 292 9.25 11.55 -8.75
N ASP A 293 10.27 11.86 -9.56
CA ASP A 293 11.52 12.50 -9.13
C ASP A 293 12.19 11.83 -7.92
N PHE A 294 12.26 10.49 -7.92
CA PHE A 294 12.97 9.76 -6.89
C PHE A 294 14.48 9.95 -7.07
N ASN A 295 15.18 10.34 -6.01
CA ASN A 295 16.63 10.48 -6.01
C ASN A 295 17.19 9.84 -4.74
N MET A 296 18.33 9.16 -4.87
CA MET A 296 19.04 8.60 -3.72
C MET A 296 20.54 8.77 -3.91
N THR A 297 21.22 9.13 -2.83
CA THR A 297 22.68 9.16 -2.75
C THR A 297 23.11 8.42 -1.49
N MET A 298 24.03 7.48 -1.64
CA MET A 298 24.63 6.70 -0.58
C MET A 298 26.13 6.95 -0.57
N ASN A 299 26.70 7.07 0.60
CA ASN A 299 28.12 7.23 0.79
C ASN A 299 28.57 6.28 1.89
N ASP A 300 29.35 5.26 1.51
CA ASP A 300 30.01 4.35 2.44
C ASP A 300 31.45 4.14 1.92
N PRO A 301 32.42 4.93 2.43
CA PRO A 301 33.81 4.84 2.00
C PRO A 301 34.47 3.48 2.25
N MET A 302 33.90 2.63 3.11
CA MET A 302 34.40 1.27 3.34
C MET A 302 33.94 0.30 2.26
N LEU A 303 32.75 0.52 1.69
CA LEU A 303 32.20 -0.29 0.60
C LEU A 303 32.59 0.24 -0.79
N PHE A 304 32.55 1.56 -0.98
CA PHE A 304 32.80 2.20 -2.26
C PHE A 304 33.56 3.53 -2.09
N PRO A 305 34.66 3.78 -2.84
CA PRO A 305 35.51 4.96 -2.64
C PRO A 305 34.87 6.30 -3.09
N GLY A 306 33.59 6.31 -3.46
CA GLY A 306 32.83 7.49 -3.88
C GLY A 306 31.35 7.39 -3.49
N GLY A 307 30.57 8.41 -3.82
CA GLY A 307 29.12 8.37 -3.64
C GLY A 307 28.44 7.52 -4.71
N ILE A 308 27.52 6.65 -4.29
CA ILE A 308 26.61 5.93 -5.18
C ILE A 308 25.34 6.78 -5.28
N SER A 309 25.03 7.28 -6.47
CA SER A 309 23.80 8.02 -6.70
C SER A 309 22.99 7.37 -7.81
N PHE A 310 21.68 7.39 -7.66
CA PHE A 310 20.74 7.04 -8.72
C PHE A 310 19.49 7.90 -8.63
N GLY A 311 18.89 8.18 -9.78
CA GLY A 311 17.67 8.97 -9.89
C GLY A 311 16.69 8.28 -10.83
N VAL A 312 15.39 8.42 -10.57
CA VAL A 312 14.31 7.89 -11.39
C VAL A 312 13.29 9.01 -11.60
N ALA A 313 12.98 9.30 -12.86
CA ALA A 313 12.05 10.39 -13.19
C ALA A 313 10.60 10.02 -12.84
N ALA A 314 10.20 8.79 -13.15
CA ALA A 314 8.87 8.29 -12.83
C ALA A 314 8.87 6.79 -12.51
N MET A 315 8.05 6.40 -11.54
CA MET A 315 7.72 5.01 -11.22
C MET A 315 6.22 4.84 -11.26
N THR A 316 5.74 3.76 -11.87
CA THR A 316 4.33 3.41 -11.88
C THR A 316 4.13 1.95 -11.52
N ALA A 317 3.00 1.66 -10.88
CA ALA A 317 2.49 0.31 -10.70
C ALA A 317 0.97 0.29 -10.87
N ASP A 318 0.45 -0.59 -11.72
CA ASP A 318 -0.98 -0.76 -11.96
C ASP A 318 -1.29 -2.26 -11.99
N TRP A 319 -1.82 -2.75 -10.87
CA TRP A 319 -2.07 -4.16 -10.62
C TRP A 319 -3.56 -4.39 -10.41
N LEU A 320 -4.07 -5.45 -11.05
CA LEU A 320 -5.40 -6.00 -10.83
C LEU A 320 -5.27 -7.50 -10.67
N ILE A 321 -5.50 -8.00 -9.47
CA ILE A 321 -5.29 -9.39 -9.09
C ILE A 321 -6.59 -9.93 -8.49
N PRO A 322 -7.31 -10.80 -9.23
CA PRO A 322 -8.42 -11.56 -8.65
C PRO A 322 -7.93 -12.41 -7.47
N VAL A 323 -8.72 -12.49 -6.41
CA VAL A 323 -8.34 -13.27 -5.20
C VAL A 323 -9.33 -14.39 -4.87
N ASN A 324 -10.57 -14.30 -5.37
CA ASN A 324 -11.62 -15.26 -5.14
C ASN A 324 -11.94 -16.06 -6.41
N THR A 325 -12.34 -17.32 -6.22
CA THR A 325 -12.80 -18.16 -7.32
C THR A 325 -14.10 -17.62 -7.91
N LYS A 326 -14.21 -17.63 -9.24
CA LYS A 326 -15.43 -17.38 -10.00
C LYS A 326 -15.51 -18.36 -11.15
N THR A 327 -16.72 -18.68 -11.60
CA THR A 327 -16.94 -19.56 -12.76
C THR A 327 -16.59 -18.90 -14.08
N GLU A 328 -16.62 -17.57 -14.13
CA GLU A 328 -16.31 -16.77 -15.32
C GLU A 328 -14.85 -16.29 -15.25
N ALA A 329 -14.24 -16.12 -16.43
CA ALA A 329 -12.90 -15.56 -16.55
C ALA A 329 -12.89 -14.13 -15.98
N GLN A 330 -11.91 -13.86 -15.12
CA GLN A 330 -11.72 -12.60 -14.43
C GLN A 330 -10.55 -11.84 -15.06
N PRO A 331 -10.67 -10.51 -15.24
CA PRO A 331 -9.55 -9.71 -15.73
C PRO A 331 -8.43 -9.68 -14.70
N PHE A 332 -7.20 -9.66 -15.18
CA PHE A 332 -6.02 -9.35 -14.37
C PHE A 332 -5.11 -8.37 -15.12
N ARG A 333 -4.27 -7.67 -14.37
CA ARG A 333 -3.25 -6.77 -14.88
C ARG A 333 -2.04 -6.77 -13.97
N ALA A 334 -0.86 -6.75 -14.57
CA ALA A 334 0.41 -6.58 -13.88
C ALA A 334 1.25 -5.60 -14.71
N ALA A 335 1.17 -4.33 -14.36
CA ALA A 335 1.97 -3.28 -14.98
C ALA A 335 2.88 -2.59 -13.96
N THR A 336 4.14 -2.38 -14.33
CA THR A 336 5.14 -1.67 -13.53
C THR A 336 6.16 -1.02 -14.46
N SER A 337 6.51 0.24 -14.21
CA SER A 337 7.55 0.93 -14.96
C SER A 337 8.49 1.72 -14.06
N ILE A 338 9.74 1.80 -14.50
CA ILE A 338 10.79 2.70 -14.01
C ILE A 338 11.26 3.46 -15.24
N GLU A 339 10.96 4.76 -15.29
CA GLU A 339 11.29 5.63 -16.41
C GLU A 339 12.33 6.67 -16.00
N GLY A 340 13.30 6.91 -16.88
CA GLY A 340 14.34 7.90 -16.64
C GLY A 340 15.33 7.53 -15.55
N LEU A 341 15.67 6.24 -15.41
CA LEU A 341 16.69 5.78 -14.48
C LEU A 341 18.06 6.35 -14.88
N THR A 342 18.69 7.05 -13.95
CA THR A 342 20.03 7.63 -14.07
C THR A 342 20.91 7.09 -12.96
N VAL A 343 22.21 7.01 -13.25
CA VAL A 343 23.23 6.53 -12.33
C VAL A 343 24.34 7.57 -12.25
N GLY A 344 24.90 7.78 -11.06
CA GLY A 344 25.93 8.76 -10.79
C GLY A 344 27.28 8.44 -11.45
N ASP A 345 28.08 9.48 -11.68
CA ASP A 345 29.35 9.39 -12.41
C ASP A 345 30.35 8.41 -11.79
N ALA A 346 30.37 8.28 -10.45
CA ALA A 346 31.30 7.36 -9.80
C ALA A 346 31.08 5.89 -10.17
N LEU A 347 29.81 5.48 -10.38
CA LEU A 347 29.48 4.15 -10.87
C LEU A 347 29.74 4.02 -12.37
N TRP A 348 29.43 5.07 -13.15
CA TRP A 348 29.74 5.08 -14.57
C TRP A 348 31.24 4.97 -14.84
N ASP A 349 32.08 5.69 -14.11
CA ASP A 349 33.53 5.69 -14.30
C ASP A 349 34.16 4.36 -13.88
N MET A 350 33.47 3.55 -13.10
CA MET A 350 33.89 2.16 -12.81
C MET A 350 33.56 1.21 -13.97
N LEU A 351 32.40 1.39 -14.61
CA LEU A 351 31.90 0.52 -15.68
C LEU A 351 32.47 0.90 -17.06
N ASP A 352 32.54 2.19 -17.35
CA ASP A 352 32.95 2.79 -18.62
C ASP A 352 33.73 4.10 -18.36
N PRO A 353 35.00 3.99 -17.91
CA PRO A 353 35.86 5.15 -17.66
C PRO A 353 36.20 5.95 -18.92
N ALA A 354 36.08 5.34 -20.11
CA ALA A 354 36.33 6.00 -21.38
C ALA A 354 35.13 6.81 -21.88
N GLY A 355 33.93 6.55 -21.34
CA GLY A 355 32.69 7.21 -21.75
C GLY A 355 32.23 6.80 -23.16
N GLU A 356 32.49 5.55 -23.53
CA GLU A 356 32.09 4.99 -24.83
C GLU A 356 30.59 4.66 -24.89
N LEU A 357 29.99 4.26 -23.77
CA LEU A 357 28.58 3.92 -23.64
C LEU A 357 27.71 5.19 -23.48
N PRO A 358 26.60 5.31 -24.22
CA PRO A 358 25.64 6.38 -24.00
C PRO A 358 25.08 6.32 -22.57
N ARG A 359 25.06 7.46 -21.88
CA ARG A 359 24.57 7.60 -20.50
C ARG A 359 23.15 8.19 -20.45
N ASP A 360 22.37 8.04 -21.52
CA ASP A 360 20.97 8.48 -21.58
C ASP A 360 20.13 7.76 -20.51
N PRO A 361 19.09 8.42 -19.94
CA PRO A 361 18.25 7.81 -18.93
C PRO A 361 17.61 6.50 -19.40
N ALA A 362 17.73 5.46 -18.58
CA ALA A 362 17.22 4.14 -18.88
C ALA A 362 15.72 4.01 -18.56
N THR A 363 15.05 3.08 -19.23
CA THR A 363 13.65 2.73 -19.00
C THR A 363 13.50 1.23 -18.92
N ILE A 364 12.73 0.76 -17.94
CA ILE A 364 12.28 -0.61 -17.82
C ILE A 364 10.77 -0.56 -17.59
N ALA A 365 10.01 -1.17 -18.50
CA ALA A 365 8.56 -1.26 -18.37
C ALA A 365 8.10 -2.69 -18.65
N PHE A 366 7.21 -3.16 -17.80
CA PHE A 366 6.51 -4.43 -17.92
C PHE A 366 5.02 -4.16 -17.77
N ASP A 367 4.23 -4.47 -18.78
CA ASP A 367 2.79 -4.25 -18.78
C ASP A 367 2.10 -5.43 -19.46
N LEU A 368 1.50 -6.27 -18.64
CA LEU A 368 0.68 -7.40 -19.06
C LEU A 368 -0.75 -7.23 -18.55
N SER A 369 -1.70 -7.56 -19.41
CA SER A 369 -3.11 -7.70 -19.05
C SER A 369 -3.67 -9.01 -19.56
N GLY A 370 -4.82 -9.44 -19.06
CA GLY A 370 -5.42 -10.67 -19.53
C GLY A 370 -6.67 -11.07 -18.81
N THR A 371 -7.10 -12.30 -19.08
CA THR A 371 -8.21 -12.93 -18.38
C THR A 371 -7.84 -14.34 -17.96
N GLY A 372 -8.35 -14.77 -16.81
CA GLY A 372 -8.11 -16.11 -16.29
C GLY A 372 -9.12 -16.51 -15.24
N THR A 373 -9.13 -17.79 -14.90
CA THR A 373 -10.03 -18.39 -13.93
C THR A 373 -9.23 -18.94 -12.75
N LEU A 374 -9.63 -18.54 -11.54
CA LEU A 374 -9.12 -19.11 -10.31
C LEU A 374 -9.96 -20.32 -9.93
N GLY A 375 -9.35 -21.50 -9.84
CA GLY A 375 -10.02 -22.73 -9.41
C GLY A 375 -10.17 -22.86 -7.89
N MET A 376 -9.59 -21.94 -7.12
CA MET A 376 -9.75 -21.85 -5.68
C MET A 376 -9.58 -20.41 -5.19
N ASP A 377 -10.02 -20.13 -3.97
CA ASP A 377 -9.78 -18.83 -3.35
C ASP A 377 -8.34 -18.73 -2.83
N LEU A 378 -7.66 -17.63 -3.15
CA LEU A 378 -6.25 -17.40 -2.81
C LEU A 378 -6.05 -16.92 -1.37
N LEU A 379 -7.12 -16.51 -0.68
CA LEU A 379 -7.08 -16.03 0.70
C LEU A 379 -7.76 -16.97 1.70
N ASP A 380 -8.00 -18.22 1.28
CA ASP A 380 -8.33 -19.33 2.17
C ASP A 380 -7.03 -20.05 2.56
N VAL A 381 -6.38 -19.55 3.61
CA VAL A 381 -5.07 -20.06 4.08
C VAL A 381 -5.19 -21.53 4.47
N MET A 382 -6.30 -21.93 5.08
CA MET A 382 -6.52 -23.31 5.48
C MET A 382 -6.70 -24.21 4.26
N GLY A 383 -7.51 -23.80 3.28
CA GLY A 383 -7.67 -24.50 2.01
C GLY A 383 -6.36 -24.67 1.24
N LEU A 384 -5.57 -23.59 1.15
CA LEU A 384 -4.24 -23.61 0.53
C LEU A 384 -3.26 -24.56 1.25
N SER A 385 -3.23 -24.54 2.58
CA SER A 385 -2.31 -25.39 3.36
C SER A 385 -2.54 -26.89 3.18
N MET A 386 -3.75 -27.30 2.80
CA MET A 386 -4.13 -28.70 2.59
C MET A 386 -3.88 -29.16 1.14
N MET A 387 -3.55 -28.25 0.24
CA MET A 387 -3.33 -28.55 -1.17
C MET A 387 -1.93 -29.11 -1.41
N ALA A 388 -1.83 -30.03 -2.37
CA ALA A 388 -0.56 -30.45 -2.94
C ALA A 388 -0.33 -29.70 -4.26
N GLY A 389 0.74 -28.92 -4.34
CA GLY A 389 1.10 -28.15 -5.55
C GLY A 389 0.56 -26.71 -5.53
N PRO A 390 0.77 -25.96 -6.62
CA PRO A 390 0.29 -24.58 -6.73
C PRO A 390 -1.24 -24.52 -6.90
N PRO A 391 -1.87 -23.39 -6.55
CA PRO A 391 -3.29 -23.15 -6.83
C PRO A 391 -3.63 -23.38 -8.31
N PRO A 392 -4.76 -24.01 -8.63
CA PRO A 392 -5.22 -24.14 -10.00
C PRO A 392 -5.61 -22.77 -10.54
N ILE A 393 -4.76 -22.19 -11.36
CA ILE A 393 -4.99 -20.93 -12.06
C ILE A 393 -4.90 -21.23 -13.55
N THR A 394 -5.98 -20.97 -14.28
CA THR A 394 -5.98 -21.01 -15.74
C THR A 394 -5.96 -19.60 -16.27
N VAL A 395 -5.08 -19.33 -17.23
CA VAL A 395 -5.02 -18.06 -17.94
C VAL A 395 -5.58 -18.33 -19.32
N ASP A 396 -6.62 -17.61 -19.72
CA ASP A 396 -7.31 -17.84 -20.99
C ASP A 396 -6.69 -16.97 -22.11
N GLN A 397 -6.35 -15.73 -21.76
CA GLN A 397 -5.70 -14.77 -22.65
C GLN A 397 -4.68 -13.93 -21.87
N VAL A 398 -3.55 -13.63 -22.53
CA VAL A 398 -2.56 -12.64 -22.11
C VAL A 398 -2.32 -11.67 -23.24
N THR A 399 -2.33 -10.39 -22.93
CA THR A 399 -1.88 -9.30 -23.77
C THR A 399 -0.59 -8.75 -23.19
N VAL A 400 0.40 -8.60 -24.05
CA VAL A 400 1.62 -7.85 -23.79
C VAL A 400 1.36 -6.43 -24.27
N ASP A 401 0.94 -5.55 -23.36
CA ASP A 401 0.61 -4.16 -23.69
C ASP A 401 1.89 -3.33 -23.89
N ARG A 402 2.94 -3.60 -23.09
CA ARG A 402 4.27 -2.99 -23.23
C ARG A 402 5.31 -3.81 -22.48
N LEU A 403 6.27 -4.40 -23.18
CA LEU A 403 7.56 -4.75 -22.60
C LEU A 403 8.60 -3.82 -23.19
N GLU A 404 9.38 -3.15 -22.35
CA GLU A 404 10.41 -2.24 -22.82
C GLU A 404 11.64 -2.29 -21.93
N VAL A 405 12.80 -2.37 -22.57
CA VAL A 405 14.10 -2.08 -21.95
C VAL A 405 14.83 -1.11 -22.87
N ALA A 406 15.14 0.08 -22.36
CA ALA A 406 15.94 1.08 -23.06
C ALA A 406 17.10 1.48 -22.14
N ALA A 407 18.33 1.26 -22.56
CA ALA A 407 19.53 1.62 -21.78
C ALA A 407 20.75 1.62 -22.71
N VAL A 408 21.79 2.37 -22.34
CA VAL A 408 23.11 2.35 -23.02
C VAL A 408 23.04 2.49 -24.56
N GLY A 409 22.06 3.24 -25.06
CA GLY A 409 21.85 3.48 -26.48
C GLY A 409 21.19 2.34 -27.26
N ALA A 410 20.73 1.29 -26.58
CA ALA A 410 19.91 0.24 -27.17
C ALA A 410 18.49 0.26 -26.59
N ARG A 411 17.51 -0.16 -27.39
CA ARG A 411 16.11 -0.25 -27.01
C ARG A 411 15.50 -1.53 -27.55
N ALA A 412 14.82 -2.29 -26.70
CA ALA A 412 14.03 -3.43 -27.09
C ALA A 412 12.59 -3.23 -26.61
N THR A 413 11.61 -3.44 -27.50
CA THR A 413 10.20 -3.43 -27.15
C THR A 413 9.50 -4.69 -27.61
N ALA A 414 8.46 -5.11 -26.89
CA ALA A 414 7.56 -6.16 -27.35
C ALA A 414 6.10 -5.85 -27.02
N GLU A 415 5.21 -6.16 -27.96
CA GLU A 415 3.77 -6.00 -27.86
C GLU A 415 3.07 -7.16 -28.58
N GLY A 416 1.91 -7.58 -28.10
CA GLY A 416 1.17 -8.67 -28.71
C GLY A 416 0.09 -9.28 -27.83
N ALA A 417 -0.51 -10.36 -28.29
CA ALA A 417 -1.51 -11.09 -27.52
C ALA A 417 -1.50 -12.58 -27.86
N MET A 418 -1.75 -13.39 -26.85
CA MET A 418 -1.88 -14.84 -26.96
C MET A 418 -3.10 -15.33 -26.20
N THR A 419 -3.78 -16.32 -26.76
CA THR A 419 -4.72 -17.17 -26.03
C THR A 419 -4.03 -18.47 -25.65
N LEU A 420 -4.49 -19.13 -24.58
CA LEU A 420 -3.84 -20.33 -24.05
C LEU A 420 -4.83 -21.50 -23.98
N ASN A 421 -4.55 -22.55 -24.74
CA ASN A 421 -5.38 -23.74 -24.79
C ASN A 421 -4.93 -24.80 -23.77
N TRP A 422 -5.60 -24.84 -22.62
CA TRP A 422 -5.34 -25.81 -21.55
C TRP A 422 -5.73 -27.26 -21.90
N ALA A 423 -6.46 -27.50 -23.00
CA ALA A 423 -6.73 -28.86 -23.48
C ALA A 423 -5.52 -29.49 -24.20
N ASP A 424 -4.60 -28.66 -24.70
CA ASP A 424 -3.36 -29.11 -25.30
C ASP A 424 -2.16 -28.70 -24.44
N MET A 425 -1.78 -29.61 -23.55
CA MET A 425 -0.61 -29.48 -22.68
C MET A 425 0.62 -30.21 -23.24
N MET A 426 0.47 -30.95 -24.35
CA MET A 426 1.50 -31.87 -24.84
C MET A 426 2.37 -31.24 -25.92
N THR A 427 1.77 -30.42 -26.78
CA THR A 427 2.49 -29.78 -27.91
C THR A 427 3.61 -28.86 -27.42
N TRP A 428 3.41 -28.20 -26.27
CA TRP A 428 4.36 -27.23 -25.70
C TRP A 428 4.97 -27.70 -24.36
N GLY A 429 5.25 -29.00 -24.24
CA GLY A 429 6.09 -29.52 -23.17
C GLY A 429 5.54 -29.34 -21.75
N GLY A 430 4.22 -29.41 -21.58
CA GLY A 430 3.54 -29.20 -20.30
C GLY A 430 3.01 -27.79 -20.08
N MET A 431 3.14 -26.89 -21.07
CA MET A 431 2.47 -25.59 -21.08
C MET A 431 1.21 -25.64 -21.95
N PRO A 432 0.16 -24.87 -21.62
CA PRO A 432 -0.99 -24.69 -22.50
C PRO A 432 -0.54 -24.18 -23.87
N ALA A 433 -1.07 -24.76 -24.94
CA ALA A 433 -0.70 -24.36 -26.29
C ALA A 433 -1.11 -22.89 -26.55
N PRO A 434 -0.16 -21.99 -26.86
CA PRO A 434 -0.48 -20.62 -27.18
C PRO A 434 -1.01 -20.48 -28.62
N ASP A 435 -1.89 -19.50 -28.84
CA ASP A 435 -2.35 -19.08 -30.16
C ASP A 435 -2.46 -17.56 -30.20
N GLY A 436 -1.68 -16.93 -31.08
CA GLY A 436 -1.56 -15.48 -31.18
C GLY A 436 -0.21 -15.02 -31.73
N ASN A 437 0.08 -13.72 -31.55
CA ASN A 437 1.30 -13.12 -32.06
C ASN A 437 1.94 -12.14 -31.08
N VAL A 438 3.25 -11.98 -31.20
CA VAL A 438 4.06 -10.98 -30.51
C VAL A 438 5.02 -10.36 -31.52
N THR A 439 5.02 -9.04 -31.57
CA THR A 439 6.02 -8.27 -32.32
C THR A 439 7.09 -7.78 -31.34
N VAL A 440 8.35 -8.03 -31.69
CA VAL A 440 9.53 -7.54 -30.97
C VAL A 440 10.26 -6.56 -31.89
N ASN A 441 10.63 -5.39 -31.36
CA ASN A 441 11.48 -4.42 -32.05
C ASN A 441 12.75 -4.21 -31.25
N VAL A 442 13.89 -4.12 -31.93
CA VAL A 442 15.20 -3.90 -31.31
C VAL A 442 15.93 -2.82 -32.10
N GLU A 443 16.40 -1.79 -31.41
CA GLU A 443 17.13 -0.65 -31.96
C GLU A 443 18.46 -0.48 -31.23
N GLY A 444 19.52 -0.11 -31.93
CA GLY A 444 20.82 0.23 -31.33
C GLY A 444 21.65 -0.97 -30.82
N ALA A 445 21.14 -2.19 -30.98
CA ALA A 445 21.79 -3.38 -30.42
C ALA A 445 23.14 -3.69 -31.10
N ASN A 446 23.28 -3.50 -32.41
CA ASN A 446 24.56 -3.76 -33.07
C ASN A 446 25.62 -2.74 -32.66
N ALA A 447 25.26 -1.46 -32.60
CA ALA A 447 26.16 -0.41 -32.14
C ALA A 447 26.59 -0.63 -30.69
N LEU A 448 25.68 -1.05 -29.80
CA LEU A 448 26.03 -1.41 -28.43
C LEU A 448 27.00 -2.59 -28.37
N MET A 449 26.70 -3.67 -29.09
CA MET A 449 27.58 -4.85 -29.16
C MET A 449 29.00 -4.47 -29.64
N ASP A 450 29.11 -3.68 -30.70
CA ASP A 450 30.41 -3.23 -31.23
C ASP A 450 31.21 -2.45 -30.17
N LYS A 451 30.55 -1.58 -29.39
CA LYS A 451 31.18 -0.86 -28.27
C LYS A 451 31.64 -1.81 -27.17
N LEU A 452 30.81 -2.78 -26.79
CA LEU A 452 31.16 -3.77 -25.77
C LEU A 452 32.37 -4.63 -26.18
N VAL A 453 32.52 -4.96 -27.48
CA VAL A 453 33.74 -5.61 -27.98
C VAL A 453 34.93 -4.67 -27.98
N ALA A 454 34.76 -3.40 -28.36
CA ALA A 454 35.84 -2.41 -28.32
C ALA A 454 36.36 -2.19 -26.89
N MET A 455 35.48 -2.28 -25.90
CA MET A 455 35.81 -2.23 -24.47
C MET A 455 36.40 -3.55 -23.93
N GLY A 456 36.33 -4.64 -24.70
CA GLY A 456 36.78 -5.97 -24.28
C GLY A 456 35.84 -6.67 -23.29
N LEU A 457 34.60 -6.21 -23.17
CA LEU A 457 33.57 -6.82 -22.29
C LEU A 457 32.89 -8.02 -22.94
N LEU A 458 32.88 -8.09 -24.27
CA LEU A 458 32.42 -9.24 -25.04
C LEU A 458 33.53 -9.76 -25.96
N ALA A 459 33.55 -11.06 -26.22
CA ALA A 459 34.42 -11.62 -27.25
C ALA A 459 33.81 -11.38 -28.65
N PRO A 460 34.61 -11.07 -29.67
CA PRO A 460 34.11 -10.92 -31.05
C PRO A 460 33.34 -12.14 -31.56
N GLU A 461 33.75 -13.34 -31.14
CA GLU A 461 33.11 -14.60 -31.49
C GLU A 461 31.68 -14.71 -30.95
N ASP A 462 31.44 -14.19 -29.73
CA ASP A 462 30.12 -14.20 -29.09
C ASP A 462 29.16 -13.24 -29.81
N ILE A 463 29.65 -12.08 -30.26
CA ILE A 463 28.86 -11.13 -31.05
C ILE A 463 28.47 -11.72 -32.40
N MET A 464 29.40 -12.39 -33.09
CA MET A 464 29.08 -13.03 -34.37
C MET A 464 27.96 -14.07 -34.22
N GLY A 465 27.98 -14.83 -33.13
CA GLY A 465 26.90 -15.76 -32.79
C GLY A 465 25.58 -15.05 -32.54
N ALA A 466 25.59 -13.98 -31.73
CA ALA A 466 24.40 -13.18 -31.43
C ALA A 466 23.80 -12.51 -32.68
N GLN A 467 24.63 -11.88 -33.51
CA GLN A 467 24.22 -11.25 -34.77
C GLN A 467 23.65 -12.26 -35.76
N MET A 468 24.23 -13.46 -35.85
CA MET A 468 23.70 -14.54 -36.69
C MET A 468 22.33 -15.00 -36.21
N MET A 469 22.15 -15.18 -34.89
CA MET A 469 20.87 -15.54 -34.30
C MET A 469 19.82 -14.46 -34.50
N MET A 470 20.16 -13.19 -34.27
CA MET A 470 19.26 -12.07 -34.52
C MET A 470 18.87 -11.96 -35.99
N GLY A 471 19.83 -12.10 -36.91
CA GLY A 471 19.55 -12.09 -38.35
C GLY A 471 18.77 -13.30 -38.86
N MET A 472 18.71 -14.40 -38.10
CA MET A 472 17.91 -15.58 -38.44
C MET A 472 16.43 -15.39 -38.10
N PHE A 473 16.12 -14.61 -37.07
CA PHE A 473 14.77 -14.46 -36.53
C PHE A 473 14.21 -13.04 -36.63
N ALA A 474 15.01 -12.05 -37.00
CA ALA A 474 14.58 -10.67 -37.16
C ALA A 474 14.96 -10.13 -38.55
N GLU A 475 14.09 -9.30 -39.10
CA GLU A 475 14.31 -8.58 -40.34
C GLU A 475 14.78 -7.14 -40.07
N PRO A 476 15.70 -6.60 -40.89
CA PRO A 476 16.13 -5.21 -40.76
C PRO A 476 15.02 -4.26 -41.25
N VAL A 477 14.62 -3.34 -40.38
CA VAL A 477 13.59 -2.32 -40.66
C VAL A 477 14.15 -0.90 -40.72
N GLY A 478 15.45 -0.74 -40.45
CA GLY A 478 16.15 0.55 -40.46
C GLY A 478 17.65 0.41 -40.18
N PRO A 479 18.37 1.54 -40.05
CA PRO A 479 19.77 1.52 -39.64
C PRO A 479 19.88 1.10 -38.17
N ASP A 480 20.51 -0.05 -37.93
CA ASP A 480 20.60 -0.69 -36.60
C ASP A 480 19.23 -0.87 -35.92
N ALA A 481 18.24 -1.26 -36.72
CA ALA A 481 16.89 -1.56 -36.25
C ALA A 481 16.41 -2.89 -36.84
N LEU A 482 15.95 -3.77 -35.97
CA LEU A 482 15.49 -5.12 -36.26
C LEU A 482 14.05 -5.30 -35.75
N ARG A 483 13.24 -6.05 -36.50
CA ARG A 483 11.89 -6.44 -36.11
C ARG A 483 11.74 -7.95 -36.23
N ALA A 484 11.09 -8.57 -35.26
CA ALA A 484 10.68 -9.97 -35.33
C ALA A 484 9.19 -10.07 -35.01
N GLU A 485 8.43 -10.71 -35.90
CA GLU A 485 7.04 -11.09 -35.65
C GLU A 485 7.00 -12.59 -35.36
N ILE A 486 6.61 -12.94 -34.14
CA ILE A 486 6.48 -14.31 -33.67
C ILE A 486 4.99 -14.64 -33.67
N GLU A 487 4.59 -15.63 -34.44
CA GLU A 487 3.20 -16.10 -34.53
C GLU A 487 3.15 -17.58 -34.15
N VAL A 488 2.25 -17.93 -33.24
CA VAL A 488 1.89 -19.31 -32.95
C VAL A 488 0.44 -19.51 -33.34
N THR A 489 0.17 -20.57 -34.10
CA THR A 489 -1.18 -20.90 -34.56
C THR A 489 -1.81 -22.01 -33.73
N GLU A 490 -3.14 -22.10 -33.72
CA GLU A 490 -3.93 -23.16 -33.04
C GLU A 490 -3.40 -24.59 -33.29
N GLY A 491 -2.80 -24.85 -34.45
CA GLY A 491 -2.22 -26.15 -34.81
C GLY A 491 -0.86 -26.47 -34.16
N GLY A 492 -0.31 -25.56 -33.35
CA GLY A 492 1.00 -25.69 -32.71
C GLY A 492 2.18 -25.27 -33.59
N SER A 493 1.93 -24.79 -34.82
CA SER A 493 2.98 -24.31 -35.71
C SER A 493 3.51 -22.96 -35.24
N LEU A 494 4.84 -22.84 -35.19
CA LEU A 494 5.55 -21.60 -34.84
C LEU A 494 6.08 -20.95 -36.11
N PHE A 495 5.73 -19.68 -36.32
CA PHE A 495 6.22 -18.84 -37.39
C PHE A 495 7.02 -17.68 -36.84
N VAL A 496 8.12 -17.35 -37.53
CA VAL A 496 8.87 -16.11 -37.30
C VAL A 496 9.02 -15.39 -38.62
N ASN A 497 8.51 -14.15 -38.70
CA ASN A 497 8.44 -13.35 -39.93
C ASN A 497 7.81 -14.14 -41.10
N GLY A 498 6.76 -14.90 -40.82
CA GLY A 498 6.06 -15.76 -41.80
C GLY A 498 6.81 -17.04 -42.21
N GLN A 499 7.99 -17.32 -41.66
CA GLN A 499 8.73 -18.56 -41.88
C GLN A 499 8.40 -19.58 -40.80
N GLN A 500 7.96 -20.77 -41.18
CA GLN A 500 7.66 -21.84 -40.23
C GLN A 500 8.96 -22.45 -39.66
N LEU A 501 9.07 -22.49 -38.34
CA LEU A 501 10.20 -23.06 -37.60
C LEU A 501 9.88 -24.42 -36.98
N GLN A 502 8.64 -24.60 -36.52
CA GLN A 502 8.14 -25.82 -35.88
C GLN A 502 6.76 -26.19 -36.40
#